data_AF-A0A965P8X7-F1
#
_entry.id   AF-A0A965P8X7-F1
#
_cell.length_a   1.000
_cell.length_b   1.000
_cell.length_c   1.000
_cell.angle_alpha   90.00
_cell.angle_beta   90.00
_cell.angle_gamma   90.00
#
_symmetry.space_group_name_H-M   'P 1'
#
loop_
_entity.id
_entity.type
_entity.pdbx_description
1 polymer ?
#
loop_
_entity_poly.entity_id
_entity_poly.type
_entity_poly.pdbx_seq_one_letter_code
_entity_poly.pdbx_strand_id
1 'polypeptide(L)'
;MRWVVPFVVVLIGCVATLPQDHGISADMACETARAVVQMREQIHPTPTPSSEECDNCNGTGKIGDGRIVLECPACKGTGKK
;
A
#
# COMPACT_ATOMS: atom_id res chain seq x y z
N MET A 1 -0.25 15.64 51.07
CA MET A 1 0.81 14.61 51.21
C MET A 1 0.28 13.19 51.47
N ARG A 2 -0.73 12.99 52.34
CA ARG A 2 -1.17 11.65 52.79
C ARG A 2 -1.67 10.70 51.69
N TRP A 3 -2.18 11.25 50.59
CA TRP A 3 -2.67 10.49 49.43
C TRP A 3 -1.65 10.37 48.28
N VAL A 4 -0.54 11.11 48.33
CA VAL A 4 0.47 11.07 47.26
C VAL A 4 1.28 9.78 47.33
N VAL A 5 1.66 9.38 48.54
CA VAL A 5 2.44 8.16 48.78
C VAL A 5 1.76 6.88 48.26
N PRO A 6 0.48 6.59 48.58
CA PRO A 6 -0.17 5.39 48.04
C PRO A 6 -0.32 5.42 46.52
N PHE A 7 -0.61 6.59 45.93
CA PHE A 7 -0.69 6.73 44.46
C PHE A 7 0.65 6.47 43.78
N VAL A 8 1.76 6.97 44.35
CA VAL A 8 3.11 6.72 43.83
C VAL A 8 3.48 5.24 43.93
N VAL A 9 3.13 4.55 45.03
CA VAL A 9 3.38 3.11 45.19
C VAL A 9 2.61 2.29 44.16
N VAL A 10 1.35 2.65 43.87
CA VAL A 10 0.53 1.96 42.84
C VAL A 10 1.13 2.17 41.45
N LEU A 11 1.53 3.39 41.10
CA LEU A 11 2.08 3.70 39.79
C LEU A 11 3.46 3.06 39.56
N ILE A 12 4.33 3.04 40.57
CA ILE A 12 5.66 2.40 40.47
C ILE A 12 5.54 0.87 40.50
N GLY A 13 4.68 0.32 41.36
CA GLY A 13 4.43 -1.11 41.46
C GLY A 13 3.93 -1.71 40.15
N CYS A 14 3.14 -0.95 39.38
CA CYS A 14 2.61 -1.38 38.09
C CYS A 14 3.69 -1.61 37.01
N VAL A 15 4.85 -0.94 37.11
CA VAL A 15 5.99 -1.10 36.17
C VAL A 15 6.91 -2.24 36.62
N ALA A 16 7.07 -2.43 37.94
CA ALA A 16 7.93 -3.46 38.50
C ALA A 16 7.35 -4.89 38.36
N THR A 17 6.05 -5.04 38.11
CA THR A 17 5.39 -6.34 37.89
C THR A 17 5.39 -6.79 36.44
N LEU A 18 5.99 -6.03 35.52
CA LEU A 18 6.11 -6.46 34.13
C LEU A 18 7.10 -7.64 34.05
N PRO A 19 6.72 -8.77 33.43
CA PRO A 19 7.65 -9.86 33.23
C PRO A 19 8.81 -9.38 32.35
N GLN A 20 10.03 -9.38 32.90
CA GLN A 20 11.28 -9.11 32.15
C GLN A 20 11.71 -10.32 31.29
N ASP A 21 10.77 -11.20 30.96
CA ASP A 21 11.08 -12.47 30.31
C ASP A 21 11.31 -12.25 28.82
N HIS A 22 12.59 -12.35 28.42
CA HIS A 22 13.01 -12.16 27.04
C HIS A 22 12.38 -13.20 26.09
N GLY A 23 11.94 -14.36 26.58
CA GLY A 23 11.27 -15.38 25.78
C GLY A 23 9.94 -14.89 25.19
N ILE A 24 9.16 -14.14 25.97
CA ILE A 24 7.87 -13.58 25.50
C ILE A 24 8.11 -12.53 24.41
N SER A 25 9.14 -11.71 24.55
CA SER A 25 9.49 -10.71 23.54
C SER A 25 9.95 -11.36 22.23
N ALA A 26 10.65 -12.49 22.30
CA ALA A 26 11.09 -13.24 21.13
C ALA A 26 9.92 -13.89 20.39
N ASP A 27 8.98 -14.50 21.12
CA ASP A 27 7.79 -15.11 20.53
C ASP A 27 6.87 -14.07 19.86
N MET A 28 6.61 -12.95 20.55
CA MET A 28 5.90 -11.81 19.95
C MET A 28 6.62 -11.26 18.72
N ALA A 29 7.95 -11.17 18.72
CA ALA A 29 8.72 -10.70 17.56
C ALA A 29 8.56 -11.66 16.36
N CYS A 30 8.56 -12.97 16.58
CA CYS A 30 8.34 -13.97 15.53
C CYS A 30 6.92 -13.90 14.95
N GLU A 31 5.89 -13.82 15.80
CA GLU A 31 4.49 -13.74 15.35
C GLU A 31 4.19 -12.41 14.64
N THR A 32 4.70 -11.29 15.17
CA THR A 32 4.58 -9.98 14.49
C THR A 32 5.29 -9.97 13.14
N ALA A 33 6.48 -10.59 13.03
CA ALA A 33 7.16 -10.73 11.75
C ALA A 33 6.35 -11.56 10.75
N ARG A 34 5.74 -12.67 11.19
CA ARG A 34 4.85 -13.50 10.36
C ARG A 34 3.65 -12.71 9.87
N ALA A 35 2.99 -11.97 10.77
CA ALA A 35 1.83 -11.14 10.44
C ALA A 35 2.20 -10.06 9.41
N VAL A 36 3.37 -9.42 9.55
CA VAL A 36 3.85 -8.41 8.58
C VAL A 36 4.06 -9.01 7.18
N VAL A 37 4.61 -10.23 7.10
CA VAL A 37 4.77 -10.92 5.81
C VAL A 37 3.41 -11.21 5.18
N GLN A 38 2.46 -11.75 5.95
CA GLN A 38 1.09 -12.01 5.46
C GLN A 38 0.37 -10.74 5.01
N MET A 39 0.53 -9.63 5.73
CA MET A 39 -0.05 -8.34 5.34
C MET A 39 0.54 -7.82 4.03
N ARG A 40 1.84 -8.03 3.78
CA ARG A 40 2.48 -7.63 2.52
C ARG A 40 1.94 -8.41 1.32
N GLU A 41 1.58 -9.68 1.50
CA GLU A 41 0.96 -10.48 0.43
C GLU A 41 -0.43 -9.95 0.03
N GLN A 42 -1.12 -9.26 0.94
CA GLN A 42 -2.45 -8.67 0.68
C GLN A 42 -2.39 -7.31 -0.02
N ILE A 43 -1.19 -6.75 -0.24
CA ILE A 43 -1.04 -5.49 -0.97
C ILE A 43 -1.27 -5.78 -2.46
N HIS A 44 -2.49 -5.49 -2.93
CA HIS A 44 -2.82 -5.57 -4.34
C HIS A 44 -1.91 -4.62 -5.14
N PRO A 45 -1.46 -5.02 -6.35
CA PRO A 45 -0.70 -4.14 -7.20
C PRO A 45 -1.52 -2.89 -7.52
N THR A 46 -0.85 -1.72 -7.54
CA THR A 46 -1.46 -0.48 -8.00
C THR A 46 -2.08 -0.70 -9.38
N PRO A 47 -3.35 -0.34 -9.60
CA PRO A 47 -3.97 -0.48 -10.90
C PRO A 47 -3.13 0.27 -11.95
N THR A 48 -2.84 -0.39 -13.06
CA THR A 48 -2.16 0.23 -14.20
C THR A 48 -2.99 1.45 -14.63
N PRO A 49 -2.38 2.64 -14.82
CA PRO A 49 -3.12 3.79 -15.34
C PRO A 49 -3.74 3.43 -16.69
N SER A 50 -4.98 3.83 -16.93
CA SER A 50 -5.62 3.66 -18.22
C SER A 50 -4.76 4.34 -19.29
N SER A 51 -4.42 3.63 -20.37
CA SER A 51 -3.69 4.26 -21.47
C SER A 51 -4.50 5.44 -22.01
N GLU A 52 -3.84 6.60 -22.13
CA GLU A 52 -4.39 7.78 -22.82
C GLU A 52 -4.48 7.55 -24.33
N GLU A 53 -3.92 6.45 -24.85
CA GLU A 53 -3.93 6.15 -26.26
C GLU A 53 -5.35 5.88 -26.76
N CYS A 54 -5.64 6.42 -27.94
CA CYS A 54 -6.89 6.15 -28.63
C CYS A 54 -6.92 4.68 -29.07
N ASP A 55 -7.90 3.94 -28.57
CA ASP A 55 -8.11 2.52 -28.86
C ASP A 55 -8.35 2.26 -30.37
N ASN A 56 -8.87 3.26 -31.11
CA ASN A 56 -9.22 3.10 -32.52
C ASN A 56 -8.01 3.18 -33.47
N CYS A 57 -6.98 3.95 -33.11
CA CYS A 57 -5.75 4.07 -33.91
C CYS A 57 -4.50 3.57 -33.19
N ASN A 58 -4.65 2.93 -32.02
CA ASN A 58 -3.56 2.49 -31.16
C ASN A 58 -2.49 3.59 -30.96
N GLY A 59 -2.92 4.80 -30.61
CA GLY A 59 -1.97 5.90 -30.36
C GLY A 59 -1.43 6.64 -31.60
N THR A 60 -1.59 6.10 -32.81
CA THR A 60 -0.91 6.62 -34.02
C THR A 60 -1.54 7.88 -34.63
N GLY A 61 -2.78 8.20 -34.25
CA GLY A 61 -3.57 9.30 -34.83
C GLY A 61 -4.07 9.04 -36.26
N LYS A 62 -3.70 7.93 -36.89
CA LYS A 62 -4.03 7.62 -38.28
C LYS A 62 -4.53 6.20 -38.42
N ILE A 63 -5.41 5.95 -39.39
CA ILE A 63 -5.96 4.62 -39.67
C ILE A 63 -5.69 4.31 -41.14
N GLY A 64 -5.18 3.10 -41.41
CA GLY A 64 -4.90 2.67 -42.76
C GLY A 64 -3.85 1.56 -42.89
N ASP A 65 -4.01 0.70 -43.90
CA ASP A 65 -3.09 -0.40 -44.23
C ASP A 65 -1.82 0.07 -44.97
N GLY A 66 -1.31 1.27 -44.63
CA GLY A 66 -0.12 1.89 -45.21
C GLY A 66 -0.28 2.46 -46.63
N ARG A 67 -1.26 2.01 -47.41
CA ARG A 67 -1.56 2.53 -48.76
C ARG A 67 -2.60 3.65 -48.79
N ILE A 68 -3.55 3.63 -47.87
CA ILE A 68 -4.56 4.67 -47.70
C ILE A 68 -4.45 5.11 -46.25
N VAL A 69 -4.02 6.35 -46.03
CA VAL A 69 -3.82 6.90 -44.68
C VAL A 69 -4.88 7.96 -44.45
N LEU A 70 -5.79 7.69 -43.50
CA LEU A 70 -6.85 8.59 -43.10
C LEU A 70 -6.59 9.03 -41.65
N GLU A 71 -6.98 10.27 -41.32
CA GLU A 71 -6.94 10.71 -39.92
C GLU A 71 -7.94 9.88 -39.10
N CYS A 72 -7.53 9.47 -37.90
CA CYS A 72 -8.40 8.70 -37.03
C CYS A 72 -9.63 9.55 -36.64
N PRO A 73 -10.85 9.12 -36.96
CA PRO A 73 -12.05 9.91 -36.68
C PRO A 73 -12.39 9.97 -35.19
N ALA A 74 -11.92 9.01 -34.39
CA ALA A 74 -12.20 8.96 -32.95
C ALA A 74 -11.37 9.97 -32.17
N CYS A 75 -10.08 10.11 -32.48
CA CYS A 75 -9.18 11.06 -31.81
C CYS A 75 -8.86 12.30 -32.66
N LYS A 76 -9.47 12.43 -33.84
CA LYS A 76 -9.24 13.53 -34.81
C LYS A 76 -7.75 13.78 -35.08
N GLY A 77 -6.98 12.71 -35.27
CA GLY A 77 -5.55 12.83 -35.54
C GLY A 77 -4.63 12.93 -34.33
N THR A 78 -5.16 13.10 -33.11
CA THR A 78 -4.33 13.34 -31.90
C THR A 78 -3.66 12.08 -31.36
N GLY A 79 -4.18 10.90 -31.67
CA GLY A 79 -3.69 9.63 -31.13
C GLY A 79 -4.11 9.37 -29.68
N LYS A 80 -4.83 10.29 -29.03
CA LYS A 80 -5.26 10.17 -27.63
C LYS A 80 -6.78 10.13 -27.48
N LYS A 81 -7.28 9.64 -26.35
CA LYS A 81 -8.72 9.70 -26.00
C LYS A 81 -9.21 11.15 -25.88
#